data_AF-A0A973P6R4-F1
#
_entry.id   AF-A0A973P6R4-F1
#
_cell.length_a   1.000
_cell.length_b   1.000
_cell.length_c   1.000
_cell.angle_alpha   90.00
_cell.angle_beta   90.00
_cell.angle_gamma   90.00
#
_symmetry.space_group_name_H-M   'P 1'
#
loop_
_entity.id
_entity.type
_entity.pdbx_description
1 polymer ?
#
loop_
_entity_poly.entity_id
_entity_poly.type
_entity_poly.pdbx_seq_one_letter_code
_entity_poly.pdbx_strand_id
1 'polypeptide(L)'
;MDWYPESGETPLFRGSASFATGRAPKVAGKRWFRDDQGHDIGDRIPGWPPVPVAEKRGDKAVKAGKSLGFLAKATAVVVAGTVELLSPSGGSVVNIKGPDGAEPTDPALEVEDFPVLWAPAGAAAATVPWQLDPDRRPKGYRTDLQLTDHRLLVLGSGDVTRPAEELWQAPLAQVAGARLHPFATHGADVVITFADGSWIRLDLGSKGSAAKVVWVLSGNTTPVQLTEAQQAWAVKFTERMKGTIEPVGTPVPGAAPGTLSIEIIVHRDAEHFLKVGPITVDADGKPVLG
;
A
#
# COMPACT_ATOMS: atom_id res chain seq x y z
N MET A 1 18.99 -1.76 4.27
CA MET A 1 18.83 -3.08 3.63
C MET A 1 20.13 -3.80 3.95
N ASP A 2 20.14 -5.05 4.37
CA ASP A 2 19.50 -6.14 3.64
C ASP A 2 18.81 -7.17 4.55
N TRP A 3 17.69 -7.71 4.05
CA TRP A 3 17.10 -8.97 4.50
C TRP A 3 17.19 -9.89 3.29
N TYR A 4 17.58 -11.14 3.51
CA TYR A 4 17.74 -12.12 2.46
C TYR A 4 16.78 -13.28 2.71
N PRO A 5 16.15 -13.81 1.65
CA PRO A 5 15.32 -14.99 1.76
C PRO A 5 16.15 -16.19 2.22
N GLU A 6 15.45 -17.18 2.77
CA GLU A 6 16.09 -18.45 3.10
C GLU A 6 16.56 -19.18 1.84
N SER A 7 17.50 -20.12 2.00
CA SER A 7 17.98 -20.92 0.87
C SER A 7 16.81 -21.68 0.22
N GLY A 8 16.58 -21.46 -1.08
CA GLY A 8 15.49 -22.07 -1.83
C GLY A 8 14.19 -21.27 -1.87
N GLU A 9 14.16 -20.09 -1.24
CA GLU A 9 13.03 -19.16 -1.27
C GLU A 9 13.27 -18.05 -2.32
N THR A 10 12.28 -17.85 -3.20
CA THR A 10 12.35 -16.89 -4.30
C THR A 10 11.62 -15.60 -3.92
N PRO A 11 12.28 -14.43 -3.90
CA PRO A 11 11.63 -13.17 -3.57
C PRO A 11 10.79 -12.65 -4.74
N LEU A 12 9.46 -12.57 -4.55
CA LEU A 12 8.50 -12.18 -5.60
C LEU A 12 8.15 -10.68 -5.59
N PHE A 13 8.21 -10.02 -4.44
CA PHE A 13 7.94 -8.58 -4.30
C PHE A 13 8.56 -8.04 -3.01
N ARG A 14 9.05 -6.80 -3.04
CA ARG A 14 9.38 -6.02 -1.85
C ARG A 14 9.00 -4.56 -2.07
N GLY A 15 8.25 -3.98 -1.15
CA GLY A 15 7.91 -2.56 -1.21
C GLY A 15 7.46 -2.00 0.12
N SER A 16 7.45 -0.67 0.24
CA SER A 16 6.93 0.01 1.43
C SER A 16 5.49 -0.45 1.72
N ALA A 17 5.17 -0.65 2.98
CA ALA A 17 3.82 -0.97 3.41
C ALA A 17 3.50 -0.33 4.75
N SER A 18 2.28 0.17 4.91
CA SER A 18 1.72 0.61 6.18
C SER A 18 0.22 0.39 6.18
N PHE A 19 -0.43 0.41 7.34
CA PHE A 19 -1.89 0.48 7.36
C PHE A 19 -2.37 1.69 6.58
N ALA A 20 -3.37 1.46 5.73
CA ALA A 20 -3.97 2.51 4.91
C ALA A 20 -4.54 3.62 5.81
N THR A 21 -4.81 4.79 5.22
CA THR A 21 -5.32 5.94 5.98
C THR A 21 -6.60 6.45 5.35
N GLY A 22 -7.62 6.70 6.19
CA GLY A 22 -8.89 7.23 5.72
C GLY A 22 -8.70 8.57 5.02
N ARG A 23 -9.39 8.73 3.88
CA ARG A 23 -9.31 9.93 3.04
C ARG A 23 -10.61 10.72 2.92
N ALA A 24 -11.75 10.10 3.25
CA ALA A 24 -13.01 10.82 3.32
C ALA A 24 -13.01 11.78 4.53
N PRO A 25 -13.69 12.94 4.47
CA PRO A 25 -13.59 13.98 5.50
C PRO A 25 -13.79 13.49 6.95
N LYS A 26 -14.73 12.57 7.19
CA LYS A 26 -15.06 12.04 8.52
C LYS A 26 -13.96 11.15 9.11
N VAL A 27 -13.18 10.51 8.24
CA VAL A 27 -12.15 9.51 8.58
C VAL A 27 -10.76 9.95 8.14
N ALA A 28 -10.60 11.21 7.74
CA ALA A 28 -9.34 11.76 7.28
C ALA A 28 -8.26 11.58 8.34
N GLY A 29 -7.19 10.86 7.98
CA GLY A 29 -6.09 10.57 8.91
C GLY A 29 -6.35 9.46 9.92
N LYS A 30 -7.54 8.84 9.91
CA LYS A 30 -7.94 7.80 10.88
C LYS A 30 -7.66 6.40 10.35
N ARG A 31 -7.50 5.49 11.30
CA ARG A 31 -7.36 4.04 11.13
C ARG A 31 -8.06 3.38 12.32
N TRP A 32 -8.97 2.47 12.05
CA TRP A 32 -9.65 1.70 13.09
C TRP A 32 -9.30 0.21 12.99
N PHE A 33 -9.23 -0.44 14.14
CA PHE A 33 -8.86 -1.86 14.27
C PHE A 33 -10.08 -2.57 14.84
N ARG A 34 -10.70 -3.48 14.09
CA ARG A 34 -12.01 -4.03 14.43
C ARG A 34 -11.94 -5.51 14.81
N ASP A 35 -12.74 -5.91 15.79
CA ASP A 35 -13.09 -7.33 15.98
C ASP A 35 -14.18 -7.79 15.00
N ASP A 36 -14.59 -9.05 15.11
CA ASP A 36 -15.67 -9.64 14.33
C ASP A 36 -17.06 -9.04 14.65
N GLN A 37 -17.18 -8.29 15.74
CA GLN A 37 -18.38 -7.56 16.16
C GLN A 37 -18.34 -6.06 15.80
N GLY A 38 -17.25 -5.58 15.19
CA GLY A 38 -17.05 -4.18 14.84
C GLY A 38 -16.61 -3.28 16.01
N HIS A 39 -16.24 -3.84 17.16
CA HIS A 39 -15.66 -3.05 18.25
C HIS A 39 -14.23 -2.65 17.93
N ASP A 40 -13.83 -1.46 18.38
CA ASP A 40 -12.43 -1.05 18.29
C ASP A 40 -11.59 -1.90 19.27
N ILE A 41 -10.54 -2.53 18.75
CA ILE A 41 -9.60 -3.38 19.48
C ILE A 41 -8.18 -2.84 19.47
N GLY A 42 -7.94 -1.61 19.00
CA GLY A 42 -6.58 -1.07 18.85
C GLY A 42 -5.75 -1.00 20.14
N ASP A 43 -6.38 -1.06 21.31
CA ASP A 43 -5.76 -1.13 22.65
C ASP A 43 -5.73 -2.55 23.26
N ARG A 44 -6.38 -3.52 22.62
CA ARG A 44 -6.54 -4.90 23.09
C ARG A 44 -5.76 -5.93 22.28
N ILE A 45 -5.14 -5.53 21.16
CA ILE A 45 -4.27 -6.43 20.39
C ILE A 45 -3.00 -6.72 21.22
N PRO A 46 -2.71 -7.99 21.56
CA PRO A 46 -1.55 -8.33 22.37
C PRO A 46 -0.23 -7.83 21.77
N GLY A 47 0.63 -7.25 22.61
CA GLY A 47 1.95 -6.75 22.20
C GLY A 47 1.94 -5.39 21.49
N TRP A 48 0.77 -4.81 21.21
CA TRP A 48 0.69 -3.47 20.66
C TRP A 48 0.89 -2.42 21.76
N PRO A 49 1.63 -1.33 21.49
CA PRO A 49 1.71 -0.22 22.44
C PRO A 49 0.32 0.40 22.63
N PRO A 50 0.09 1.18 23.69
CA PRO A 50 -1.11 2.01 23.78
C PRO A 50 -1.24 2.92 22.55
N VAL A 51 -2.48 3.19 22.12
CA VAL A 51 -2.73 4.18 21.08
C VAL A 51 -2.10 5.50 21.53
N PRO A 52 -1.24 6.15 20.72
CA PRO A 52 -0.76 7.48 21.03
C PRO A 52 -2.00 8.36 21.21
N VAL A 53 -2.24 8.84 22.45
CA VAL A 53 -3.30 9.81 22.69
C VAL A 53 -3.01 10.94 21.74
N ALA A 54 -3.92 11.23 20.82
CA ALA A 54 -3.77 12.33 19.91
C ALA A 54 -3.61 13.60 20.75
N GLU A 55 -2.36 14.00 21.05
CA GLU A 55 -2.07 15.39 21.34
C GLU A 55 -2.70 16.11 20.18
N LYS A 56 -3.70 16.95 20.46
CA LYS A 56 -4.37 17.79 19.46
C LYS A 56 -3.25 18.42 18.66
N ARG A 57 -2.96 17.85 17.49
CA ARG A 57 -1.97 18.34 16.56
C ARG A 57 -2.63 19.61 16.07
N GLY A 58 -2.34 20.70 16.78
CA GLY A 58 -3.08 21.94 16.64
C GLY A 58 -3.18 22.29 15.16
N ASP A 59 -4.27 22.97 14.81
CA ASP A 59 -4.73 23.38 13.46
C ASP A 59 -3.71 24.15 12.57
N LYS A 60 -2.42 24.04 12.84
CA LYS A 60 -1.31 24.70 12.15
C LYS A 60 -0.86 23.98 10.89
N ALA A 61 -1.15 22.68 10.71
CA ALA A 61 -0.80 21.98 9.47
C ALA A 61 -1.70 22.36 8.27
N VAL A 62 -2.92 22.88 8.51
CA VAL A 62 -3.83 23.36 7.45
C VAL A 62 -3.51 24.80 7.02
N LYS A 63 -2.65 25.54 7.76
CA LYS A 63 -2.29 26.93 7.44
C LYS A 63 -0.90 27.11 6.81
N ALA A 64 -0.04 26.10 6.81
CA ALA A 64 1.33 26.20 6.27
C ALA A 64 1.43 26.13 4.73
N GLY A 65 0.32 25.98 4.01
CA GLY A 65 0.27 26.01 2.54
C GLY A 65 -0.10 27.38 1.94
N LYS A 66 -0.29 28.43 2.75
CA LYS A 66 -0.81 29.74 2.28
C LYS A 66 0.21 30.87 2.14
N SER A 67 1.51 30.62 2.31
CA SER A 67 2.52 31.69 2.20
C SER A 67 3.83 31.20 1.58
N LEU A 68 3.81 30.94 0.27
CA LEU A 68 4.91 31.03 -0.71
C LEU A 68 4.26 30.63 -2.06
N GLY A 69 3.73 31.52 -2.90
CA GLY A 69 4.49 32.48 -3.68
C GLY A 69 4.26 32.20 -5.18
N PHE A 70 3.13 32.70 -5.71
CA PHE A 70 2.90 33.20 -7.08
C PHE A 70 3.57 32.48 -8.28
N LEU A 71 2.78 31.70 -9.06
CA LEU A 71 2.43 31.94 -10.47
C LEU A 71 1.73 30.70 -11.08
N ALA A 72 0.41 30.78 -11.33
CA ALA A 72 -0.28 30.30 -12.55
C ALA A 72 -1.80 30.17 -12.35
N LYS A 73 -2.52 31.16 -12.90
CA LYS A 73 -3.85 31.10 -13.53
C LYS A 73 -4.99 30.32 -12.81
N ALA A 74 -5.74 31.10 -12.04
CA ALA A 74 -7.21 31.21 -12.02
C ALA A 74 -8.07 29.98 -12.42
N THR A 75 -8.56 29.26 -11.40
CA THR A 75 -9.98 28.88 -11.30
C THR A 75 -10.36 28.83 -9.82
N ALA A 76 -11.17 29.77 -9.36
CA ALA A 76 -11.72 29.76 -8.01
C ALA A 76 -12.82 28.69 -7.93
N VAL A 77 -12.52 27.53 -7.35
CA VAL A 77 -13.55 26.58 -6.93
C VAL A 77 -14.05 27.03 -5.56
N VAL A 78 -15.22 27.64 -5.56
CA VAL A 78 -16.03 27.87 -4.36
C VAL A 78 -16.43 26.49 -3.84
N VAL A 79 -15.84 26.04 -2.74
CA VAL A 79 -16.35 24.88 -2.00
C VAL A 79 -17.62 25.34 -1.28
N ALA A 80 -18.74 25.21 -1.98
CA ALA A 80 -20.06 25.33 -1.38
C ALA A 80 -20.34 24.04 -0.58
N GLY A 81 -19.95 24.04 0.69
CA GLY A 81 -20.41 23.05 1.65
C GLY A 81 -21.82 23.42 2.10
N THR A 82 -22.84 22.87 1.45
CA THR A 82 -24.21 22.88 1.98
C THR A 82 -24.30 21.83 3.07
N VAL A 83 -24.27 22.27 4.32
CA VAL A 83 -24.73 21.49 5.47
C VAL A 83 -26.24 21.66 5.52
N GLU A 84 -26.99 20.72 4.95
CA GLU A 84 -28.41 20.56 5.26
C GLU A 84 -28.56 19.43 6.27
N LEU A 85 -28.64 19.85 7.54
CA LEU A 85 -29.18 19.06 8.62
C LEU A 85 -30.71 19.13 8.47
N LEU A 86 -31.40 17.99 8.33
CA LEU A 86 -32.72 17.65 8.92
C LEU A 86 -33.39 16.42 8.26
N SER A 87 -33.63 15.38 9.07
CA SER A 87 -34.85 14.54 9.17
C SER A 87 -34.67 13.01 9.11
N PRO A 88 -35.48 12.24 9.88
CA PRO A 88 -35.21 10.86 10.23
C PRO A 88 -36.07 9.88 9.43
N SER A 89 -35.86 9.77 8.12
CA SER A 89 -36.43 8.68 7.30
C SER A 89 -36.03 8.86 5.84
N GLY A 90 -35.37 7.85 5.25
CA GLY A 90 -35.13 7.75 3.81
C GLY A 90 -33.76 8.25 3.38
N GLY A 91 -32.93 7.32 2.87
CA GLY A 91 -31.53 7.54 2.53
C GLY A 91 -31.32 8.70 1.56
N SER A 92 -30.48 9.64 2.00
CA SER A 92 -29.86 10.63 1.14
C SER A 92 -28.46 10.12 0.81
N VAL A 93 -28.26 9.75 -0.45
CA VAL A 93 -26.94 9.37 -0.97
C VAL A 93 -26.14 10.67 -1.06
N VAL A 94 -25.45 11.01 0.04
CA VAL A 94 -24.47 12.08 0.01
C VAL A 94 -23.41 11.61 -1.00
N ASN A 95 -23.28 12.33 -2.12
CA ASN A 95 -22.22 12.10 -3.10
C ASN A 95 -20.87 12.50 -2.49
N ILE A 96 -20.37 11.66 -1.59
CA ILE A 96 -19.08 11.85 -0.92
C ILE A 96 -18.03 11.40 -1.93
N LYS A 97 -17.47 12.35 -2.66
CA LYS A 97 -16.32 12.09 -3.53
C LYS A 97 -15.03 12.25 -2.75
N GLY A 98 -14.07 11.38 -3.02
CA GLY A 98 -12.71 11.53 -2.55
C GLY A 98 -12.05 12.79 -3.13
N PRO A 99 -10.91 13.23 -2.55
CA PRO A 99 -10.16 14.41 -3.03
C PRO A 99 -9.81 14.43 -4.53
N ASP A 100 -9.81 13.29 -5.21
CA ASP A 100 -9.54 13.07 -6.64
C ASP A 100 -10.82 12.77 -7.46
N GLY A 101 -11.98 12.88 -6.84
CA GLY A 101 -13.26 12.56 -7.48
C GLY A 101 -13.64 11.08 -7.43
N ALA A 102 -12.82 10.20 -6.84
CA ALA A 102 -13.14 8.78 -6.69
C ALA A 102 -14.38 8.58 -5.80
N GLU A 103 -15.27 7.68 -6.21
CA GLU A 103 -16.46 7.35 -5.44
C GLU A 103 -16.17 6.19 -4.47
N PRO A 104 -16.68 6.24 -3.24
CA PRO A 104 -16.57 5.14 -2.30
C PRO A 104 -17.23 3.87 -2.85
N THR A 105 -16.54 2.75 -2.73
CA THR A 105 -17.06 1.43 -3.10
C THR A 105 -17.85 0.78 -1.97
N ASP A 106 -17.49 1.09 -0.73
CA ASP A 106 -18.16 0.68 0.50
C ASP A 106 -18.20 1.86 1.48
N PRO A 107 -19.23 2.73 1.45
CA PRO A 107 -19.30 3.90 2.31
C PRO A 107 -19.21 3.59 3.81
N ALA A 108 -19.72 2.43 4.25
CA ALA A 108 -19.65 2.04 5.65
C ALA A 108 -18.19 1.85 6.08
N LEU A 109 -17.39 1.19 5.24
CA LEU A 109 -15.99 0.91 5.51
C LEU A 109 -15.01 1.97 4.99
N GLU A 110 -15.48 3.02 4.34
CA GLU A 110 -14.62 4.01 3.69
C GLU A 110 -14.85 5.46 4.13
N VAL A 111 -16.07 5.75 4.60
CA VAL A 111 -16.49 7.09 5.01
C VAL A 111 -16.86 7.12 6.48
N GLU A 112 -17.59 6.11 6.96
CA GLU A 112 -18.12 6.09 8.31
C GLU A 112 -17.14 5.48 9.33
N ASP A 113 -16.48 4.39 8.91
CA ASP A 113 -15.48 3.63 9.65
C ASP A 113 -14.09 3.79 8.98
N PHE A 114 -13.68 3.02 7.98
CA PHE A 114 -12.25 2.88 7.62
C PHE A 114 -11.46 1.97 8.57
N PRO A 115 -11.92 0.72 8.74
CA PRO A 115 -11.11 -0.31 9.35
C PRO A 115 -9.90 -0.63 8.47
N VAL A 116 -8.75 -0.77 9.11
CA VAL A 116 -7.50 -1.20 8.47
C VAL A 116 -7.09 -2.62 8.87
N LEU A 117 -7.79 -3.17 9.84
CA LEU A 117 -7.65 -4.52 10.37
C LEU A 117 -9.04 -4.96 10.84
N TRP A 118 -9.41 -6.18 10.49
CA TRP A 118 -10.62 -6.83 10.97
C TRP A 118 -10.30 -8.26 11.35
N ALA A 119 -10.36 -8.57 12.64
CA ALA A 119 -9.85 -9.85 13.14
C ALA A 119 -10.51 -10.25 14.47
N PRO A 120 -11.04 -11.48 14.61
CA PRO A 120 -11.29 -12.02 15.93
C PRO A 120 -9.96 -12.23 16.69
N ALA A 121 -10.04 -12.35 18.01
CA ALA A 121 -8.86 -12.55 18.84
C ALA A 121 -8.08 -13.81 18.43
N GLY A 122 -6.77 -13.66 18.21
CA GLY A 122 -5.89 -14.76 17.79
C GLY A 122 -5.91 -15.09 16.30
N ALA A 123 -6.73 -14.43 15.49
CA ALA A 123 -6.69 -14.57 14.03
C ALA A 123 -5.41 -13.99 13.42
N ALA A 124 -5.08 -14.43 12.21
CA ALA A 124 -3.86 -14.06 11.50
C ALA A 124 -3.69 -12.53 11.41
N ALA A 125 -4.72 -11.80 11.02
CA ALA A 125 -4.66 -10.34 10.96
C ALA A 125 -4.40 -9.68 12.32
N ALA A 126 -4.83 -10.27 13.45
CA ALA A 126 -4.55 -9.74 14.79
C ALA A 126 -3.09 -9.98 15.25
N THR A 127 -2.32 -10.77 14.51
CA THR A 127 -0.90 -11.04 14.83
C THR A 127 0.08 -10.14 14.09
N VAL A 128 -0.39 -9.32 13.15
CA VAL A 128 0.46 -8.43 12.37
C VAL A 128 1.12 -7.36 13.26
N PRO A 129 2.30 -6.85 12.88
CA PRO A 129 3.07 -5.99 13.76
C PRO A 129 2.49 -4.58 13.81
N TRP A 130 2.42 -4.00 15.01
CA TRP A 130 1.91 -2.64 15.22
C TRP A 130 2.70 -1.57 14.48
N GLN A 131 3.95 -1.86 14.09
CA GLN A 131 4.83 -0.98 13.31
C GLN A 131 4.27 -0.66 11.92
N LEU A 132 3.29 -1.43 11.42
CA LEU A 132 2.52 -1.08 10.23
C LEU A 132 1.71 0.20 10.43
N ASP A 133 1.36 0.57 11.66
CA ASP A 133 0.66 1.82 11.97
C ASP A 133 1.67 2.99 11.98
N PRO A 134 1.59 3.93 11.03
CA PRO A 134 2.50 5.06 10.96
C PRO A 134 2.49 5.95 12.21
N ASP A 135 1.41 5.98 12.98
CA ASP A 135 1.29 6.85 14.15
C ASP A 135 1.93 6.21 15.40
N ARG A 136 2.13 4.89 15.41
CA ARG A 136 2.77 4.18 16.53
C ARG A 136 4.28 4.07 16.36
N ARG A 137 4.76 4.01 15.12
CA ARG A 137 6.18 3.78 14.84
C ARG A 137 7.07 5.00 15.10
N PRO A 138 8.33 4.80 15.54
CA PRO A 138 9.29 5.90 15.70
C PRO A 138 9.50 6.67 14.39
N LYS A 139 9.83 7.97 14.49
CA LYS A 139 10.15 8.79 13.33
C LYS A 139 11.34 8.21 12.56
N GLY A 140 11.20 8.08 11.24
CA GLY A 140 12.23 7.51 10.37
C GLY A 140 12.19 5.98 10.26
N TYR A 141 11.38 5.31 11.10
CA TYR A 141 11.11 3.89 10.95
C TYR A 141 10.20 3.64 9.75
N ARG A 142 10.54 2.63 8.94
CA ARG A 142 9.74 2.18 7.80
C ARG A 142 9.49 0.69 7.88
N THR A 143 8.38 0.30 7.27
CA THR A 143 7.97 -1.09 7.14
C THR A 143 7.86 -1.44 5.66
N ASP A 144 8.36 -2.60 5.29
CA ASP A 144 8.23 -3.15 3.94
C ASP A 144 7.36 -4.42 4.01
N LEU A 145 6.53 -4.63 3.00
CA LEU A 145 5.93 -5.93 2.72
C LEU A 145 6.86 -6.70 1.79
N GLN A 146 7.19 -7.94 2.15
CA GLN A 146 7.96 -8.86 1.32
C GLN A 146 7.09 -10.07 1.00
N LEU A 147 7.01 -10.42 -0.28
CA LEU A 147 6.41 -11.67 -0.74
C LEU A 147 7.49 -12.57 -1.28
N THR A 148 7.39 -13.84 -0.96
CA THR A 148 8.17 -14.91 -1.58
C THR A 148 7.23 -15.96 -2.16
N ASP A 149 7.77 -16.98 -2.78
CA ASP A 149 7.03 -18.17 -3.19
C ASP A 149 6.57 -19.06 -2.00
N HIS A 150 7.01 -18.76 -0.76
CA HIS A 150 6.67 -19.52 0.44
C HIS A 150 5.79 -18.75 1.43
N ARG A 151 6.05 -17.44 1.62
CA ARG A 151 5.46 -16.66 2.71
C ARG A 151 5.29 -15.17 2.38
N LEU A 152 4.41 -14.56 3.14
CA LEU A 152 4.23 -13.12 3.28
C LEU A 152 4.99 -12.68 4.53
N LEU A 153 5.82 -11.64 4.42
CA LEU A 153 6.55 -11.08 5.56
C LEU A 153 6.31 -9.57 5.68
N VAL A 154 6.39 -9.09 6.92
CA VAL A 154 6.54 -7.67 7.22
C VAL A 154 7.94 -7.44 7.79
N LEU A 155 8.70 -6.60 7.09
CA LEU A 155 10.05 -6.23 7.47
C LEU A 155 10.05 -4.83 8.08
N GLY A 156 10.89 -4.63 9.09
CA GLY A 156 11.10 -3.35 9.76
C GLY A 156 12.50 -2.79 9.50
N SER A 157 12.61 -1.47 9.33
CA SER A 157 13.93 -0.82 9.30
C SER A 157 13.86 0.61 9.84
N GLY A 158 14.70 0.90 10.83
CA GLY A 158 14.83 2.25 11.43
C GLY A 158 16.12 2.97 11.06
N ASP A 159 17.18 2.21 10.81
CA ASP A 159 18.51 2.72 10.48
C ASP A 159 18.92 2.16 9.11
N VAL A 160 19.33 3.03 8.19
CA VAL A 160 19.73 2.63 6.84
C VAL A 160 20.99 1.76 6.84
N THR A 161 21.80 1.82 7.91
CA THR A 161 23.02 1.01 8.04
C THR A 161 22.77 -0.36 8.66
N ARG A 162 21.54 -0.67 9.09
CA ARG A 162 21.20 -1.97 9.66
C ARG A 162 20.41 -2.84 8.67
N PRO A 163 20.57 -4.17 8.76
CA PRO A 163 19.67 -5.14 8.14
C PRO A 163 18.21 -4.85 8.49
N ALA A 164 17.31 -5.22 7.58
CA ALA A 164 15.89 -5.17 7.90
C ALA A 164 15.53 -6.32 8.85
N GLU A 165 14.75 -6.03 9.86
CA GLU A 165 14.27 -7.00 10.86
C GLU A 165 13.01 -7.68 10.34
N GLU A 166 12.90 -9.00 10.50
CA GLU A 166 11.64 -9.71 10.28
C GLU A 166 10.74 -9.48 11.50
N LEU A 167 9.69 -8.68 11.32
CA LEU A 167 8.74 -8.37 12.39
C LEU A 167 7.64 -9.40 12.49
N TRP A 168 7.29 -10.02 11.36
CA TRP A 168 6.18 -10.94 11.24
C TRP A 168 6.24 -11.70 9.92
N GLN A 169 5.69 -12.91 9.92
CA GLN A 169 5.49 -13.71 8.72
C GLN A 169 4.21 -14.55 8.81
N ALA A 170 3.65 -14.88 7.65
CA ALA A 170 2.64 -15.91 7.48
C ALA A 170 2.94 -16.77 6.25
N PRO A 171 2.75 -18.10 6.32
CA PRO A 171 2.79 -18.96 5.14
C PRO A 171 1.76 -18.49 4.09
N LEU A 172 2.08 -18.58 2.80
CA LEU A 172 1.11 -18.21 1.75
C LEU A 172 -0.18 -19.04 1.83
N ALA A 173 -0.12 -20.27 2.34
CA ALA A 173 -1.30 -21.11 2.59
C ALA A 173 -2.30 -20.50 3.59
N GLN A 174 -1.88 -19.55 4.44
CA GLN A 174 -2.77 -18.80 5.32
C GLN A 174 -3.38 -17.57 4.65
N VAL A 175 -2.94 -17.20 3.45
CA VAL A 175 -3.47 -16.06 2.69
C VAL A 175 -4.53 -16.57 1.72
N ALA A 176 -5.78 -16.14 1.89
CA ALA A 176 -6.88 -16.50 1.00
C ALA A 176 -6.85 -15.70 -0.32
N GLY A 177 -6.27 -14.50 -0.29
CA GLY A 177 -6.05 -13.68 -1.48
C GLY A 177 -5.85 -12.22 -1.14
N ALA A 178 -5.75 -11.40 -2.18
CA ALA A 178 -5.71 -9.95 -2.05
C ALA A 178 -6.52 -9.28 -3.14
N ARG A 179 -7.04 -8.08 -2.85
CA ARG A 179 -7.75 -7.26 -3.82
C ARG A 179 -7.30 -5.82 -3.74
N LEU A 180 -7.30 -5.14 -4.89
CA LEU A 180 -7.16 -3.70 -4.94
C LEU A 180 -8.36 -3.07 -4.23
N HIS A 181 -8.11 -1.95 -3.57
CA HIS A 181 -9.15 -1.13 -2.99
C HIS A 181 -9.26 0.18 -3.79
N PRO A 182 -10.33 0.41 -4.59
CA PRO A 182 -10.39 1.55 -5.51
C PRO A 182 -10.42 2.92 -4.82
N PHE A 183 -11.16 3.02 -3.71
CA PHE A 183 -11.21 4.24 -2.91
C PHE A 183 -10.00 4.33 -1.99
N ALA A 184 -8.85 4.67 -2.57
CA ALA A 184 -7.54 4.59 -1.93
C ALA A 184 -6.69 5.83 -2.20
N THR A 185 -5.70 6.09 -1.35
CA THR A 185 -4.71 7.14 -1.61
C THR A 185 -3.79 6.67 -2.75
N HIS A 186 -3.67 7.47 -3.82
CA HIS A 186 -2.88 7.11 -5.03
C HIS A 186 -3.23 5.77 -5.69
N GLY A 187 -4.42 5.21 -5.40
CA GLY A 187 -4.80 3.87 -5.87
C GLY A 187 -3.88 2.74 -5.34
N ALA A 188 -3.23 2.95 -4.19
CA ALA A 188 -2.18 2.09 -3.66
C ALA A 188 -2.65 1.14 -2.54
N ASP A 189 -3.92 1.21 -2.14
CA ASP A 189 -4.42 0.36 -1.06
C ASP A 189 -4.78 -1.05 -1.55
N VAL A 190 -4.41 -2.05 -0.76
CA VAL A 190 -4.73 -3.46 -0.95
C VAL A 190 -5.38 -4.00 0.32
N VAL A 191 -6.44 -4.79 0.15
CA VAL A 191 -6.96 -5.64 1.21
C VAL A 191 -6.41 -7.05 1.03
N ILE A 192 -5.70 -7.55 2.04
CA ILE A 192 -5.22 -8.92 2.11
C ILE A 192 -6.16 -9.68 3.05
N THR A 193 -6.75 -10.76 2.56
CA THR A 193 -7.65 -11.63 3.31
C THR A 193 -6.93 -12.92 3.66
N PHE A 194 -7.05 -13.34 4.92
CA PHE A 194 -6.50 -14.59 5.43
C PHE A 194 -7.53 -15.72 5.37
N ALA A 195 -7.05 -16.96 5.43
CA ALA A 195 -7.86 -18.18 5.35
C ALA A 195 -8.89 -18.30 6.50
N ASP A 196 -8.63 -17.65 7.64
CA ASP A 196 -9.55 -17.57 8.78
C ASP A 196 -10.63 -16.48 8.63
N GLY A 197 -10.67 -15.79 7.49
CA GLY A 197 -11.62 -14.71 7.18
C GLY A 197 -11.23 -13.34 7.74
N SER A 198 -10.17 -13.26 8.54
CA SER A 198 -9.62 -11.97 8.98
C SER A 198 -8.92 -11.25 7.82
N TRP A 199 -8.77 -9.93 7.92
CA TRP A 199 -8.14 -9.15 6.85
C TRP A 199 -7.42 -7.90 7.36
N ILE A 200 -6.47 -7.43 6.56
CA ILE A 200 -5.78 -6.15 6.73
C ILE A 200 -5.88 -5.30 5.46
N ARG A 201 -5.88 -3.98 5.63
CA ARG A 201 -5.82 -3.00 4.54
C ARG A 201 -4.51 -2.22 4.62
N LEU A 202 -3.68 -2.37 3.61
CA LEU A 202 -2.36 -1.76 3.53
C LEU A 202 -2.31 -0.74 2.40
N ASP A 203 -1.65 0.39 2.63
CA ASP A 203 -1.14 1.29 1.60
C ASP A 203 0.27 0.84 1.20
N LEU A 204 0.47 0.57 -0.09
CA LEU A 204 1.74 0.10 -0.66
C LEU A 204 2.52 1.18 -1.42
N GLY A 205 2.13 2.45 -1.25
CA GLY A 205 2.80 3.64 -1.78
C GLY A 205 2.63 3.88 -3.27
N SER A 206 2.28 2.86 -4.06
CA SER A 206 1.96 3.02 -5.49
C SER A 206 0.94 2.00 -5.99
N LYS A 207 0.17 2.39 -7.01
CA LYS A 207 -0.74 1.51 -7.74
C LYS A 207 -0.02 0.29 -8.35
N GLY A 208 1.23 0.47 -8.81
CA GLY A 208 2.05 -0.61 -9.36
C GLY A 208 2.42 -1.66 -8.31
N SER A 209 2.80 -1.23 -7.11
CA SER A 209 3.06 -2.11 -5.97
C SER A 209 1.79 -2.88 -5.57
N ALA A 210 0.66 -2.18 -5.48
CA ALA A 210 -0.63 -2.77 -5.16
C ALA A 210 -1.06 -3.82 -6.18
N ALA A 211 -0.94 -3.50 -7.46
CA ALA A 211 -1.17 -4.40 -8.58
C ALA A 211 -0.31 -5.67 -8.48
N LYS A 212 0.99 -5.51 -8.20
CA LYS A 212 1.94 -6.63 -8.09
C LYS A 212 1.57 -7.57 -6.96
N VAL A 213 1.27 -7.04 -5.77
CA VAL A 213 0.86 -7.84 -4.61
C VAL A 213 -0.40 -8.64 -4.90
N VAL A 214 -1.42 -8.02 -5.49
CA VAL A 214 -2.67 -8.70 -5.87
C VAL A 214 -2.40 -9.80 -6.90
N TRP A 215 -1.57 -9.52 -7.91
CA TRP A 215 -1.21 -10.51 -8.93
C TRP A 215 -0.51 -11.74 -8.34
N VAL A 216 0.50 -11.51 -7.47
CA VAL A 216 1.25 -12.59 -6.79
C VAL A 216 0.33 -13.42 -5.90
N LEU A 217 -0.47 -12.77 -5.05
CA LEU A 217 -1.38 -13.46 -4.11
C LEU A 217 -2.59 -14.10 -4.80
N SER A 218 -2.82 -13.83 -6.09
CA SER A 218 -3.79 -14.55 -6.91
C SER A 218 -3.21 -15.85 -7.52
N GLY A 219 -2.01 -16.26 -7.10
CA GLY A 219 -1.35 -17.48 -7.57
C GLY A 219 -0.54 -17.30 -8.86
N ASN A 220 -0.41 -16.08 -9.37
CA ASN A 220 0.43 -15.82 -10.53
C ASN A 220 1.85 -15.50 -10.04
N THR A 221 2.78 -16.43 -10.22
CA THR A 221 4.18 -16.24 -9.80
C THR A 221 5.15 -16.15 -10.97
N THR A 222 4.73 -16.56 -12.16
CA THR A 222 5.56 -16.57 -13.38
C THR A 222 5.66 -15.16 -13.98
N PRO A 223 6.85 -14.55 -14.03
CA PRO A 223 7.06 -13.28 -14.72
C PRO A 223 6.51 -13.33 -16.14
N VAL A 224 5.86 -12.24 -16.57
CA VAL A 224 5.41 -12.14 -17.96
C VAL A 224 6.61 -11.82 -18.84
N GLN A 225 6.69 -12.48 -19.99
CA GLN A 225 7.72 -12.22 -20.98
C GLN A 225 7.60 -10.79 -21.50
N LEU A 226 8.68 -10.01 -21.40
CA LEU A 226 8.72 -8.64 -21.88
C LEU A 226 8.71 -8.61 -23.42
N THR A 227 8.08 -7.59 -24.00
CA THR A 227 8.26 -7.28 -25.42
C THR A 227 9.69 -6.79 -25.69
N GLU A 228 10.16 -6.86 -26.94
CA GLU A 228 11.48 -6.31 -27.32
C GLU A 228 11.60 -4.83 -26.93
N ALA A 229 10.53 -4.05 -27.10
CA ALA A 229 10.50 -2.64 -26.74
C ALA A 229 10.63 -2.41 -25.23
N GLN A 230 9.94 -3.21 -24.41
CA GLN A 230 10.05 -3.18 -22.95
C GLN A 230 11.44 -3.60 -22.47
N GLN A 231 12.02 -4.63 -23.10
CA GLN A 231 13.37 -5.08 -22.78
C GLN A 231 14.42 -4.02 -23.14
N ALA A 232 14.30 -3.41 -24.32
CA ALA A 232 15.17 -2.30 -24.75
C ALA A 232 15.06 -1.09 -23.81
N TRP A 233 13.84 -0.77 -23.37
CA TRP A 233 13.62 0.27 -22.35
C TRP A 233 14.33 -0.07 -21.03
N ALA A 234 14.20 -1.30 -20.53
CA ALA A 234 14.80 -1.71 -19.25
C ALA A 234 16.34 -1.63 -19.29
N VAL A 235 16.94 -2.09 -20.39
CA VAL A 235 18.38 -1.93 -20.64
C VAL A 235 18.77 -0.47 -20.63
N LYS A 236 18.09 0.37 -21.42
CA LYS A 236 18.36 1.81 -21.51
C LYS A 236 18.25 2.51 -20.15
N PHE A 237 17.23 2.17 -19.37
CA PHE A 237 16.98 2.74 -18.05
C PHE A 237 18.11 2.40 -17.04
N THR A 238 18.76 1.25 -17.22
CA THR A 238 19.83 0.77 -16.34
C THR A 238 21.23 0.88 -16.92
N GLU A 239 21.42 1.52 -18.08
CA GLU A 239 22.73 1.72 -18.75
C GLU A 239 23.83 2.28 -17.83
N ARG A 240 23.46 3.06 -16.81
CA ARG A 240 24.40 3.68 -15.86
C ARG A 240 24.71 2.81 -14.65
N MET A 241 24.07 1.64 -14.53
CA MET A 241 24.23 0.72 -13.41
C MET A 241 25.25 -0.36 -13.75
N LYS A 242 26.07 -0.73 -12.76
CA LYS A 242 27.03 -1.83 -12.89
C LYS A 242 26.38 -3.13 -12.41
N GLY A 243 26.40 -4.16 -13.25
CA GLY A 243 25.89 -5.50 -12.92
C GLY A 243 25.18 -6.18 -14.09
N THR A 244 24.78 -7.43 -13.89
CA THR A 244 23.89 -8.14 -14.79
C THR A 244 22.45 -7.69 -14.52
N ILE A 245 21.72 -7.37 -15.59
CA ILE A 245 20.36 -6.83 -15.50
C ILE A 245 19.34 -7.93 -15.79
N GLU A 246 18.38 -8.10 -14.90
CA GLU A 246 17.26 -9.02 -15.05
C GLU A 246 15.93 -8.25 -14.86
N PRO A 247 15.22 -7.91 -15.94
CA PRO A 247 13.94 -7.24 -15.86
C PRO A 247 12.80 -8.25 -15.68
N VAL A 248 11.90 -7.96 -14.75
CA VAL A 248 10.75 -8.79 -14.37
C VAL A 248 9.47 -8.00 -14.61
N GLY A 249 8.64 -8.47 -15.54
CA GLY A 249 7.39 -7.84 -15.93
C GLY A 249 6.18 -8.41 -15.19
N THR A 250 5.28 -7.54 -14.73
CA THR A 250 4.00 -7.93 -14.11
C THR A 250 2.85 -7.15 -14.73
N PRO A 251 1.75 -7.80 -15.15
CA PRO A 251 0.57 -7.09 -15.63
C PRO A 251 0.04 -6.09 -14.61
N VAL A 252 -0.38 -4.92 -15.08
CA VAL A 252 -1.07 -3.93 -14.25
C VAL A 252 -2.58 -4.13 -14.39
N PRO A 253 -3.32 -4.57 -13.35
CA PRO A 253 -4.76 -4.71 -13.41
C PRO A 253 -5.45 -3.39 -13.79
N GLY A 254 -6.39 -3.47 -14.73
CA GLY A 254 -7.13 -2.33 -15.24
C GLY A 254 -6.35 -1.40 -16.18
N ALA A 255 -5.09 -1.72 -16.50
CA ALA A 255 -4.35 -1.03 -17.55
C ALA A 255 -4.66 -1.62 -18.94
N ALA A 256 -4.24 -0.91 -19.99
CA ALA A 256 -4.34 -1.40 -21.35
C ALA A 256 -3.57 -2.73 -21.50
N PRO A 257 -4.06 -3.69 -22.33
CA PRO A 257 -3.35 -4.94 -22.58
C PRO A 257 -1.87 -4.72 -22.94
N GLY A 258 -0.99 -5.52 -22.35
CA GLY A 258 0.47 -5.40 -22.55
C GLY A 258 1.16 -4.34 -21.67
N THR A 259 0.41 -3.58 -20.86
CA THR A 259 1.00 -2.68 -19.85
C THR A 259 1.56 -3.49 -18.68
N LEU A 260 2.86 -3.35 -18.44
CA LEU A 260 3.58 -4.05 -17.38
C LEU A 260 4.17 -3.07 -16.35
N SER A 261 4.10 -3.46 -15.09
CA SER A 261 4.98 -2.95 -14.03
C SER A 261 6.29 -3.74 -14.12
N ILE A 262 7.38 -3.07 -14.48
CA ILE A 262 8.70 -3.66 -14.63
C ILE A 262 9.53 -3.34 -13.39
N GLU A 263 9.96 -4.39 -12.71
CA GLU A 263 11.03 -4.34 -11.70
C GLU A 263 12.33 -4.78 -12.35
N ILE A 264 13.44 -4.08 -12.06
CA ILE A 264 14.75 -4.42 -12.59
C ILE A 264 15.66 -4.83 -11.46
N ILE A 265 16.14 -6.07 -11.53
CA ILE A 265 17.13 -6.62 -10.60
C ILE A 265 18.51 -6.42 -11.23
N VAL A 266 19.37 -5.69 -10.54
CA VAL A 266 20.77 -5.48 -10.95
C VAL A 266 21.65 -6.31 -10.03
N HIS A 267 22.13 -7.43 -10.54
CA HIS A 267 23.05 -8.33 -9.84
C HIS A 267 24.47 -7.77 -9.93
N ARG A 268 25.03 -7.31 -8.81
CA ARG A 268 26.41 -6.81 -8.75
C ARG A 268 27.42 -7.95 -8.60
N ASP A 269 27.06 -8.95 -7.82
CA ASP A 269 27.74 -10.23 -7.66
C ASP A 269 26.71 -11.29 -7.21
N ALA A 270 27.16 -12.49 -6.82
CA ALA A 270 26.28 -13.61 -6.48
C ALA A 270 25.43 -13.37 -5.21
N GLU A 271 25.83 -12.46 -4.32
CA GLU A 271 25.19 -12.22 -3.02
C GLU A 271 24.56 -10.82 -2.93
N HIS A 272 24.96 -9.88 -3.80
CA HIS A 272 24.49 -8.50 -3.78
C HIS A 272 23.71 -8.14 -5.04
N PHE A 273 22.45 -7.77 -4.85
CA PHE A 273 21.58 -7.25 -5.90
C PHE A 273 20.93 -5.93 -5.49
N LEU A 274 20.63 -5.08 -6.47
CA LEU A 274 19.86 -3.86 -6.32
C LEU A 274 18.54 -4.02 -7.07
N LYS A 275 17.41 -3.75 -6.41
CA LYS A 275 16.11 -3.63 -7.08
C LYS A 275 15.82 -2.19 -7.45
N VAL A 276 15.41 -1.97 -8.69
CA VAL A 276 15.05 -0.66 -9.23
C VAL A 276 13.67 -0.73 -9.86
N GLY A 277 12.77 0.19 -9.48
CA GLY A 277 11.36 0.15 -9.83
C GLY A 277 10.46 -0.06 -8.60
N PRO A 278 9.17 -0.39 -8.78
CA PRO A 278 8.51 -0.68 -10.05
C PRO A 278 8.32 0.55 -10.95
N ILE A 279 8.44 0.38 -12.27
CA ILE A 279 8.08 1.40 -13.27
C ILE A 279 7.06 0.81 -14.24
N THR A 280 5.96 1.52 -14.46
CA THR A 280 4.93 1.11 -15.41
C THR A 280 5.31 1.49 -16.83
N VAL A 281 5.21 0.54 -17.74
CA VAL A 281 5.59 0.68 -19.16
C VAL A 281 4.50 0.02 -20.02
N ASP A 282 4.10 0.67 -21.10
CA ASP A 282 3.15 0.10 -22.07
C ASP A 282 3.81 -0.98 -22.95
N ALA A 283 3.04 -1.56 -23.88
CA ALA A 283 3.53 -2.59 -24.80
C ALA A 283 4.65 -2.10 -25.73
N ASP A 284 4.70 -0.77 -25.99
CA ASP A 284 5.66 -0.09 -26.86
C ASP A 284 6.93 0.35 -26.10
N GLY A 285 7.08 -0.02 -24.83
CA GLY A 285 8.25 0.35 -24.03
C GLY A 285 8.22 1.81 -23.55
N LYS A 286 7.07 2.50 -23.60
CA LYS A 286 6.95 3.88 -23.10
C LYS A 286 6.54 3.89 -21.63
N PRO A 287 7.21 4.68 -20.78
CA PRO A 287 6.77 4.89 -19.41
C PRO A 287 5.35 5.45 -19.37
N VAL A 288 4.49 4.79 -18.60
CA VAL A 288 3.14 5.28 -18.31
C VAL A 288 3.20 5.95 -16.95
N LEU A 289 2.95 7.26 -16.92
CA LEU A 289 2.76 7.96 -15.65
C LEU A 289 1.45 7.48 -15.04
N GLY A 290 1.56 6.79 -13.90
CA GLY A 290 0.44 6.37 -13.07
C GLY A 290 -0.11 7.50 -12.22
#